data_AF-A0A6N6MAW4-F1
#
_entry.id   AF-A0A6N6MAW4-F1
#
_cell.length_a   1.000
_cell.length_b   1.000
_cell.length_c   1.000
_cell.angle_alpha   90.00
_cell.angle_beta   90.00
_cell.angle_gamma   90.00
#
_symmetry.space_group_name_H-M   'P 1'
#
loop_
_entity.id
_entity.type
_entity.pdbx_description
1 polymer ?
#
loop_
_entity_poly.entity_id
_entity_poly.type
_entity_poly.pdbx_seq_one_letter_code
_entity_poly.pdbx_strand_id
1 'polypeptide(L)'
;MKIYKTDNIRFISGLVMIIVLYSLYYIYFADNNHSHTISRLLRHGITLATTVAIYFIGTFHLGKLQDSWMASIWHIVHISGLCILTGLGLFDWLISDISIKLKLFCHSIQEILISPVLYVAMGLLNRSLNKKLA
;
A
#
# COMPACT_ATOMS: atom_id res chain seq x y z
N MET A 1 -14.69 20.17 -23.15
CA MET A 1 -14.40 18.73 -23.04
C MET A 1 -12.89 18.50 -23.22
N LYS A 2 -12.12 18.45 -22.13
CA LYS A 2 -10.64 18.31 -22.16
C LYS A 2 -10.03 17.78 -20.84
N ILE A 3 -10.76 16.96 -20.06
CA ILE A 3 -10.37 16.58 -18.69
C ILE A 3 -9.62 15.23 -18.62
N TYR A 4 -9.77 14.34 -19.62
CA TYR A 4 -9.18 12.98 -19.60
C TYR A 4 -7.64 12.91 -19.54
N LYS A 5 -6.91 13.90 -20.07
CA LYS A 5 -5.44 13.82 -20.16
C LYS A 5 -4.77 14.03 -18.79
N THR A 6 -5.38 14.86 -17.95
CA THR A 6 -4.88 15.20 -16.61
C THR A 6 -5.01 14.02 -15.66
N ASP A 7 -6.12 13.27 -15.75
CA ASP A 7 -6.39 12.12 -14.89
C ASP A 7 -5.44 10.95 -15.16
N ASN A 8 -5.13 10.71 -16.44
CA ASN A 8 -4.13 9.71 -16.83
C ASN A 8 -2.73 10.04 -16.28
N ILE A 9 -2.32 11.31 -16.37
CA ILE A 9 -1.01 11.75 -15.85
C ILE A 9 -0.95 11.59 -14.32
N ARG A 10 -2.03 11.94 -13.61
CA ARG A 10 -2.13 11.77 -12.15
C ARG A 10 -2.06 10.30 -11.75
N PHE A 11 -2.80 9.43 -12.46
CA PHE A 11 -2.77 8.01 -12.18
C PHE A 11 -1.35 7.45 -12.35
N ILE A 12 -0.68 7.76 -13.47
CA ILE A 12 0.70 7.34 -13.75
C ILE A 12 1.67 7.89 -12.70
N SER A 13 1.55 9.17 -12.33
CA SER A 13 2.37 9.78 -11.27
C SER A 13 2.27 9.01 -9.95
N GLY A 14 1.04 8.71 -9.51
CA GLY A 14 0.83 7.92 -8.30
C GLY A 14 1.44 6.53 -8.40
N LEU A 15 1.29 5.86 -9.54
CA LEU A 15 1.87 4.54 -9.78
C LEU A 15 3.41 4.57 -9.70
N VAL A 16 4.06 5.53 -10.35
CA VAL A 16 5.53 5.66 -10.29
C VAL A 16 5.99 5.90 -8.86
N MET A 17 5.31 6.77 -8.11
CA MET A 17 5.64 7.00 -6.69
C MET A 17 5.52 5.73 -5.84
N ILE A 18 4.45 4.94 -6.03
CA ILE A 18 4.27 3.67 -5.32
C ILE A 18 5.37 2.69 -5.69
N ILE A 19 5.72 2.54 -6.97
CA ILE A 19 6.81 1.68 -7.42
C ILE A 19 8.13 2.09 -6.78
N VAL A 20 8.45 3.37 -6.78
CA VAL A 20 9.70 3.88 -6.18
C VAL A 20 9.74 3.57 -4.69
N LEU A 21 8.67 3.86 -3.93
CA LEU A 21 8.64 3.54 -2.50
C LEU A 21 8.71 2.03 -2.22
N TYR A 22 7.99 1.22 -3.00
CA TYR A 22 8.02 -0.23 -2.90
C TYR A 22 9.43 -0.76 -3.13
N SER A 23 10.10 -0.32 -4.19
CA SER A 23 11.48 -0.71 -4.48
C SER A 23 12.45 -0.26 -3.39
N LEU A 24 12.33 0.97 -2.90
CA LEU A 24 13.16 1.47 -1.80
C LEU A 24 12.97 0.63 -0.53
N TYR A 25 11.74 0.29 -0.18
CA TYR A 25 11.45 -0.56 0.98
C TYR A 25 12.12 -1.93 0.86
N TYR A 26 12.04 -2.58 -0.30
CA TYR A 26 12.67 -3.88 -0.50
C TYR A 26 14.20 -3.81 -0.48
N ILE A 27 14.78 -2.87 -1.21
CA ILE A 27 16.25 -2.70 -1.32
C ILE A 27 16.87 -2.40 0.04
N TYR A 28 16.27 -1.49 0.81
CA TYR A 28 16.88 -1.02 2.06
C TYR A 28 16.48 -1.83 3.29
N PHE A 29 15.27 -2.40 3.32
CA PHE A 29 14.71 -3.00 4.54
C PHE A 29 14.29 -4.46 4.40
N ALA A 30 13.54 -4.85 3.37
CA ALA A 30 12.95 -6.19 3.31
C ALA A 30 14.00 -7.28 2.98
N ASP A 31 14.85 -7.04 1.98
CA ASP A 31 15.84 -8.02 1.51
C ASP A 31 17.26 -7.74 2.00
N ASN A 32 17.46 -6.67 2.79
CA ASN A 32 18.78 -6.31 3.29
C ASN A 32 19.17 -7.17 4.50
N ASN A 33 20.23 -7.98 4.35
CA ASN A 33 20.75 -8.83 5.42
C ASN A 33 21.15 -8.06 6.70
N HIS A 34 21.51 -6.78 6.60
CA HIS A 34 21.82 -5.94 7.77
C HIS A 34 20.55 -5.52 8.55
N SER A 35 19.37 -5.67 7.97
CA SER A 35 18.08 -5.33 8.59
C SER A 35 17.77 -6.20 9.82
N HIS A 36 18.43 -7.34 9.98
CA HIS A 36 18.37 -8.17 11.19
C HIS A 36 18.94 -7.50 12.44
N THR A 37 19.77 -6.46 12.29
CA THR A 37 20.32 -5.67 13.42
C THR A 37 19.37 -4.58 13.91
N ILE A 38 18.28 -4.33 13.18
CA ILE A 38 17.29 -3.30 13.53
C ILE A 38 16.43 -3.81 14.68
N SER A 39 16.20 -2.95 15.68
CA SER A 39 15.33 -3.28 16.81
C SER A 39 13.91 -3.59 16.33
N ARG A 40 13.23 -4.49 17.05
CA ARG A 40 11.87 -4.94 16.70
C ARG A 40 10.88 -3.78 16.57
N LEU A 41 10.98 -2.79 17.46
CA LEU A 41 10.15 -1.58 17.43
C LEU A 41 10.37 -0.78 16.15
N LEU A 42 11.63 -0.59 15.75
CA LEU A 42 11.97 0.12 14.51
C LEU A 42 11.44 -0.62 13.28
N ARG A 43 11.53 -1.95 13.23
CA ARG A 43 10.95 -2.74 12.13
C ARG A 43 9.45 -2.49 12.01
N HIS A 44 8.69 -2.62 13.10
CA HIS A 44 7.24 -2.35 13.08
C HIS A 44 6.93 -0.91 12.67
N GLY A 45 7.72 0.05 13.17
CA GLY A 45 7.59 1.47 12.82
C GLY A 45 7.81 1.75 11.33
N ILE A 46 8.89 1.21 10.74
CA ILE A 46 9.21 1.38 9.32
C ILE A 46 8.14 0.72 8.44
N THR A 47 7.71 -0.49 8.79
CA THR A 47 6.65 -1.21 8.09
C THR A 47 5.34 -0.41 8.07
N LEU A 48 4.93 0.11 9.23
CA LEU A 48 3.73 0.96 9.33
C LEU A 48 3.90 2.28 8.57
N ALA A 49 5.03 2.97 8.76
CA ALA A 49 5.28 4.26 8.10
C ALA A 49 5.26 4.13 6.57
N THR A 50 5.88 3.07 6.02
CA THR A 50 5.88 2.80 4.58
C THR A 50 4.47 2.54 4.06
N THR A 51 3.70 1.71 4.78
CA THR A 51 2.31 1.40 4.43
C THR A 51 1.43 2.65 4.45
N VAL A 52 1.59 3.51 5.47
CA VAL A 52 0.89 4.78 5.59
C VAL A 52 1.29 5.75 4.46
N ALA A 53 2.57 5.83 4.11
CA ALA A 53 3.04 6.68 3.02
C ALA A 53 2.40 6.29 1.68
N ILE A 54 2.36 4.99 1.37
CA ILE A 54 1.72 4.46 0.16
C ILE A 54 0.23 4.73 0.17
N TYR A 55 -0.45 4.48 1.30
CA TYR A 55 -1.85 4.81 1.48
C TYR A 55 -2.15 6.27 1.09
N PHE A 56 -1.37 7.23 1.61
CA PHE A 56 -1.57 8.65 1.30
C PHE A 56 -1.30 8.99 -0.17
N ILE A 57 -0.29 8.40 -0.78
CA ILE A 57 -0.01 8.59 -2.22
C ILE A 57 -1.22 8.16 -3.04
N GLY A 58 -1.75 6.97 -2.78
CA GLY A 58 -2.92 6.49 -3.50
C GLY A 58 -4.16 7.33 -3.21
N THR A 59 -4.42 7.73 -1.96
CA THR A 59 -5.54 8.60 -1.62
C THR A 59 -5.47 9.95 -2.35
N PHE A 60 -4.28 10.57 -2.41
CA PHE A 60 -4.11 11.86 -3.08
C PHE A 60 -4.31 11.77 -4.60
N HIS A 61 -3.78 10.71 -5.22
CA HIS A 61 -3.84 10.54 -6.68
C HIS A 61 -5.16 9.94 -7.15
N LEU A 62 -5.78 9.03 -6.39
CA LEU A 62 -7.07 8.40 -6.71
C LEU A 62 -8.28 9.23 -6.25
N GLY A 63 -8.20 9.91 -5.11
CA GLY A 63 -9.32 10.70 -4.57
C GLY A 63 -9.68 11.95 -5.41
N LYS A 64 -8.82 12.31 -6.36
CA LYS A 64 -9.06 13.38 -7.34
C LYS A 64 -9.51 12.85 -8.71
N LEU A 65 -9.62 11.53 -8.87
CA LEU A 65 -10.20 10.91 -10.06
C LEU A 65 -11.72 10.94 -9.94
N GLN A 66 -12.39 10.98 -11.08
CA GLN A 66 -13.86 11.04 -11.15
C GLN A 66 -14.54 9.74 -10.65
N ASP A 67 -13.78 8.63 -10.62
CA ASP A 67 -14.28 7.29 -10.30
C ASP A 67 -14.21 7.01 -8.79
N SER A 68 -15.29 7.34 -8.07
CA SER A 68 -15.41 7.19 -6.60
C SER A 68 -15.20 5.77 -6.09
N TRP A 69 -15.50 4.75 -6.90
CA TRP A 69 -15.35 3.34 -6.52
C TRP A 69 -13.88 2.94 -6.32
N MET A 70 -12.94 3.50 -7.09
CA MET A 70 -11.51 3.21 -6.97
C MET A 70 -10.98 3.71 -5.62
N ALA A 71 -11.39 4.93 -5.24
CA ALA A 71 -11.05 5.49 -3.94
C ALA A 71 -11.64 4.65 -2.79
N SER A 72 -12.89 4.19 -2.92
CA SER A 72 -13.53 3.34 -1.90
C SER A 72 -12.77 2.03 -1.68
N ILE A 73 -12.40 1.31 -2.74
CA ILE A 73 -11.61 0.07 -2.63
C ILE A 73 -10.25 0.36 -1.99
N TRP A 74 -9.59 1.43 -2.43
CA TRP A 74 -8.30 1.85 -1.87
C TRP A 74 -8.38 2.05 -0.35
N HIS A 75 -9.36 2.83 0.11
CA HIS A 75 -9.56 3.11 1.53
C HIS A 75 -9.92 1.85 2.33
N ILE A 76 -10.86 1.03 1.85
CA ILE A 76 -11.29 -0.18 2.56
C ILE A 76 -10.12 -1.14 2.76
N VAL A 77 -9.35 -1.41 1.71
CA VAL A 77 -8.21 -2.34 1.77
C VAL A 77 -7.12 -1.79 2.68
N HIS A 78 -6.76 -0.51 2.55
CA HIS A 78 -5.68 0.07 3.35
C HIS A 78 -6.04 0.28 4.82
N ILE A 79 -7.24 0.76 5.12
CA ILE A 79 -7.66 0.98 6.50
C ILE A 79 -7.78 -0.35 7.23
N SER A 80 -8.39 -1.37 6.60
CA SER A 80 -8.49 -2.69 7.22
C SER A 80 -7.12 -3.33 7.45
N GLY A 81 -6.24 -3.27 6.45
CA GLY A 81 -4.87 -3.75 6.56
C GLY A 81 -4.06 -3.02 7.64
N LEU A 82 -4.13 -1.68 7.69
CA LEU A 82 -3.46 -0.87 8.71
C LEU A 82 -3.97 -1.19 10.12
N CYS A 83 -5.29 -1.39 10.29
CA CYS A 83 -5.85 -1.83 11.57
C CYS A 83 -5.28 -3.17 12.01
N ILE A 84 -5.17 -4.15 11.11
CA ILE A 84 -4.60 -5.47 11.41
C ILE A 84 -3.12 -5.35 11.79
N LEU A 85 -2.32 -4.64 10.97
CA LEU A 85 -0.88 -4.47 11.20
C LEU A 85 -0.62 -3.71 12.51
N THR A 86 -1.39 -2.66 12.78
CA THR A 86 -1.24 -1.88 14.02
C THR A 86 -1.65 -2.72 15.22
N GLY A 87 -2.78 -3.42 15.16
CA GLY A 87 -3.25 -4.26 16.26
C GLY A 87 -2.27 -5.39 16.59
N LEU A 88 -1.79 -6.13 15.59
CA LEU A 88 -0.83 -7.20 15.79
C LEU A 88 0.55 -6.67 16.18
N GLY A 89 1.00 -5.55 15.62
CA GLY A 89 2.26 -4.90 15.99
C GLY A 89 2.27 -4.39 17.43
N LEU A 90 1.16 -3.78 17.87
CA LEU A 90 0.99 -3.34 19.27
C LEU A 90 0.92 -4.53 20.22
N PHE A 91 0.20 -5.60 19.88
CA PHE A 91 0.16 -6.82 20.69
C PHE A 91 1.56 -7.45 20.81
N ASP A 92 2.28 -7.55 19.69
CA ASP A 92 3.63 -8.10 19.60
C ASP A 92 4.66 -7.29 20.40
N TRP A 93 4.43 -5.99 20.58
CA TRP A 93 5.32 -5.10 21.30
C TRP A 93 4.97 -4.97 22.79
N LEU A 94 3.70 -4.87 23.15
CA LEU A 94 3.26 -4.54 24.51
C LEU A 94 2.92 -5.76 25.35
N ILE A 95 2.44 -6.85 24.74
CA ILE A 95 1.82 -7.96 25.47
C ILE A 95 2.71 -9.21 25.40
N SER A 96 2.93 -9.74 24.20
CA SER A 96 3.67 -10.99 24.02
C SER A 96 4.06 -11.22 22.57
N ASP A 97 5.11 -12.02 22.36
CA ASP A 97 5.58 -12.41 21.05
C ASP A 97 4.52 -13.16 20.25
N ILE A 98 4.18 -12.62 19.08
CA ILE A 98 3.27 -13.33 18.17
C ILE A 98 4.01 -14.49 17.50
N SER A 99 3.27 -15.56 17.21
CA SER A 99 3.81 -16.73 16.53
C SER A 99 4.43 -16.39 15.17
N ILE A 100 5.38 -17.21 14.72
CA ILE A 100 6.01 -17.05 13.40
C ILE A 100 4.99 -17.01 12.26
N LYS A 101 3.90 -17.78 12.38
CA LYS A 101 2.80 -17.82 11.41
C LYS A 101 2.08 -16.47 11.31
N LEU A 102 1.84 -15.81 12.45
CA LEU A 102 1.25 -14.46 12.48
C LEU A 102 2.22 -13.41 11.94
N LYS A 103 3.52 -13.53 12.22
CA LYS A 103 4.54 -12.63 11.63
C LYS A 103 4.57 -12.72 10.10
N LEU A 104 4.54 -13.94 9.56
CA LEU A 104 4.46 -14.17 8.12
C LEU A 104 3.16 -13.62 7.52
N PHE A 105 2.03 -13.83 8.20
CA PHE A 105 0.74 -13.26 7.79
C PHE A 105 0.76 -11.73 7.74
N CYS A 106 1.30 -11.06 8.77
CA CYS A 106 1.49 -9.61 8.76
C CYS A 106 2.37 -9.15 7.59
N HIS A 107 3.47 -9.87 7.31
CA HIS A 107 4.33 -9.56 6.18
C HIS A 107 3.56 -9.66 4.85
N SER A 108 2.78 -10.72 4.64
CA SER A 108 1.97 -10.87 3.42
C SER A 108 0.90 -9.80 3.28
N ILE A 109 0.22 -9.42 4.37
CA ILE A 109 -0.72 -8.29 4.36
C ILE A 109 0.02 -7.03 3.93
N GLN A 110 1.15 -6.72 4.58
CA GLN A 110 1.87 -5.50 4.30
C GLN A 110 2.36 -5.47 2.86
N GLU A 111 2.90 -6.57 2.35
CA GLU A 111 3.31 -6.70 0.94
C GLU A 111 2.17 -6.37 -0.01
N ILE A 112 0.96 -6.91 0.23
CA ILE A 112 -0.22 -6.59 -0.58
C ILE A 112 -0.56 -5.09 -0.53
N LEU A 113 -0.44 -4.45 0.64
CA LEU A 113 -0.77 -3.04 0.82
C LEU A 113 0.26 -2.11 0.15
N ILE A 114 1.55 -2.45 0.22
CA ILE A 114 2.60 -1.62 -0.38
C ILE A 114 2.82 -1.90 -1.86
N SER A 115 2.36 -3.06 -2.33
CA SER A 115 2.56 -3.48 -3.71
C SER A 115 1.82 -2.57 -4.71
N PRO A 116 2.43 -2.24 -5.86
CA PRO A 116 1.75 -1.52 -6.93
C PRO A 116 0.61 -2.33 -7.57
N VAL A 117 0.49 -3.63 -7.27
CA VAL A 117 -0.49 -4.54 -7.89
C VAL A 117 -1.92 -4.04 -7.71
N LEU A 118 -2.34 -3.64 -6.50
CA LEU A 118 -3.70 -3.16 -6.27
C LEU A 118 -3.99 -1.90 -7.10
N TYR A 119 -3.03 -0.98 -7.15
CA TYR A 119 -3.15 0.26 -7.91
C TYR A 119 -3.29 -0.01 -9.41
N VAL A 120 -2.45 -0.88 -9.96
CA VAL A 120 -2.50 -1.32 -11.37
C VAL A 120 -3.82 -2.04 -11.68
N ALA A 121 -4.23 -2.97 -10.81
CA ALA A 121 -5.46 -3.75 -10.99
C ALA A 121 -6.69 -2.85 -11.09
N MET A 122 -6.80 -1.82 -10.24
CA MET A 122 -7.90 -0.85 -10.33
C MET A 122 -7.84 -0.05 -11.64
N GLY A 123 -6.66 0.36 -12.10
CA GLY A 123 -6.51 1.05 -13.39
C GLY A 123 -6.93 0.19 -14.59
N LEU A 124 -6.55 -1.09 -14.60
CA LEU A 124 -6.97 -2.05 -15.62
C LEU A 124 -8.48 -2.31 -15.59
N LEU A 125 -9.04 -2.48 -14.38
CA LEU A 125 -10.48 -2.68 -14.20
C LEU A 125 -11.27 -1.47 -14.67
N ASN A 126 -10.83 -0.25 -14.33
CA ASN A 126 -11.48 0.99 -14.79
C ASN A 126 -11.50 1.10 -16.31
N ARG A 127 -10.38 0.76 -16.96
CA ARG A 127 -10.30 0.73 -18.43
C ARG A 127 -11.24 -0.31 -19.03
N SER A 128 -11.38 -1.47 -18.40
CA SER A 128 -12.26 -2.55 -18.86
C SER A 128 -13.74 -2.17 -18.75
N LEU A 129 -14.14 -1.58 -17.62
CA LEU A 129 -15.51 -1.13 -17.36
C LEU A 129 -15.92 0.02 -18.30
N ASN A 130 -15.05 1.00 -18.49
CA ASN A 130 -15.34 2.14 -19.37
C ASN A 130 -15.32 1.79 -20.87
N LYS A 131 -14.61 0.73 -21.28
CA LYS A 131 -14.67 0.20 -22.66
C LYS A 131 -16.03 -0.43 -23.03
N LYS A 132 -16.84 -0.84 -22.05
CA LYS A 132 -18.18 -1.38 -22.30
C LYS A 132 -19.25 -0.29 -22.46
N LEU A 133 -18.93 0.96 -22.11
CA LEU A 133 -19.86 2.09 -22.09
C LEU A 133 -19.66 3.07 -23.27
N ALA A 134 -18.67 2.82 -24.14
CA ALA A 134 -18.38 3.57 -25.36
C ALA A 134 -18.65 2.71 -26.59
#